data_AF-A0A6B1AFJ4-F1
#
_entry.id   AF-A0A6B1AFJ4-F1
#
_cell.length_a   1.000
_cell.length_b   1.000
_cell.length_c   1.000
_cell.angle_alpha   90.00
_cell.angle_beta   90.00
_cell.angle_gamma   90.00
#
_symmetry.space_group_name_H-M   'P 1'
#
loop_
_entity.id
_entity.type
_entity.pdbx_description
1 polymer ?
#
loop_
_entity_poly.entity_id
_entity_poly.type
_entity_poly.pdbx_seq_one_letter_code
_entity_poly.pdbx_strand_id
1 'polypeptide(L)'
;MAGPVAISSDGTLELEGHAYLIPAEFSAREVYSYRRLMEPIPDIPGGTSLNPEQRRRQRAYFLRRAAACIIPGLQVKSLEGLPLGQLQHMHEWIVAHRPDLSEAGRLPG
;
A
#
# COMPACT_ATOMS: atom_id res chain seq x y z
N MET A 1 -3.14 10.69 -19.35
CA MET A 1 -4.05 10.15 -18.33
C MET A 1 -3.64 8.71 -18.07
N ALA A 2 -3.10 8.39 -16.90
CA ALA A 2 -2.85 6.99 -16.54
C ALA A 2 -4.22 6.28 -16.43
N GLY A 3 -4.40 5.18 -17.16
CA GLY A 3 -5.60 4.35 -17.07
C GLY A 3 -5.81 3.82 -15.64
N PRO A 4 -7.00 3.28 -15.32
CA PRO A 4 -7.23 2.64 -14.03
C PRO A 4 -6.21 1.51 -13.82
N VAL A 5 -5.64 1.44 -12.61
CA VAL A 5 -4.82 0.28 -12.21
C VAL A 5 -5.75 -0.92 -12.15
N ALA A 6 -5.50 -1.90 -13.02
CA ALA A 6 -6.24 -3.15 -13.04
C ALA A 6 -5.46 -4.21 -12.27
N ILE A 7 -6.14 -4.89 -11.34
CA ILE A 7 -5.63 -6.05 -10.64
C ILE A 7 -6.55 -7.22 -10.95
N SER A 8 -6.01 -8.23 -11.61
CA SER A 8 -6.70 -9.47 -11.92
C SER A 8 -6.96 -10.28 -10.64
N SER A 9 -7.90 -11.22 -10.69
CA SER A 9 -8.29 -12.04 -9.53
C SER A 9 -7.16 -12.90 -8.97
N ASP A 10 -6.18 -13.25 -9.80
CA ASP A 10 -4.95 -13.96 -9.43
C ASP A 10 -3.91 -13.06 -8.74
N GLY A 11 -4.12 -11.74 -8.72
CA GLY A 11 -3.18 -10.76 -8.20
C GLY A 11 -2.18 -10.23 -9.22
N THR A 12 -2.40 -10.47 -10.51
CA THR A 12 -1.62 -9.81 -11.57
C THR A 12 -1.99 -8.34 -11.64
N LEU A 13 -0.99 -7.48 -11.46
CA LEU A 13 -1.06 -6.02 -11.49
C LEU A 13 -0.35 -5.51 -12.74
N GLU A 14 -1.07 -4.78 -13.60
CA GLU A 14 -0.47 -4.15 -14.78
C GLU A 14 -0.20 -2.66 -14.53
N LEU A 15 1.05 -2.25 -14.69
CA LEU A 15 1.50 -0.87 -14.55
C LEU A 15 2.51 -0.52 -15.64
N GLU A 16 2.23 0.53 -16.42
CA GLU A 16 3.14 1.06 -17.45
C GLU A 16 3.70 -0.02 -18.39
N GLY A 17 2.85 -0.95 -18.84
CA GLY A 17 3.23 -2.06 -19.73
C GLY A 17 4.04 -3.18 -19.08
N HIS A 18 4.18 -3.15 -17.74
CA HIS A 18 4.81 -4.22 -16.97
C HIS A 18 3.75 -4.95 -16.13
N ALA A 19 3.83 -6.28 -16.11
CA ALA A 19 3.03 -7.12 -15.24
C ALA A 19 3.84 -7.46 -13.97
N TYR A 20 3.22 -7.25 -12.82
CA TYR A 20 3.73 -7.62 -11.51
C TYR A 20 2.78 -8.63 -10.88
N LEU A 21 3.30 -9.55 -10.08
CA LEU A 21 2.47 -10.49 -9.33
C LEU A 21 2.46 -10.09 -7.86
N ILE A 22 1.27 -9.87 -7.31
CA ILE A 22 1.06 -9.72 -5.87
C ILE A 22 1.08 -11.14 -5.26
N PRO A 23 2.10 -11.50 -4.46
CA PRO A 23 2.24 -12.84 -3.90
C PRO A 23 0.98 -13.26 -3.12
N ALA A 24 0.67 -14.55 -3.14
CA ALA A 24 -0.40 -15.12 -2.31
C ALA A 24 0.05 -15.28 -0.84
N GLU A 25 1.34 -15.49 -0.63
CA GLU A 25 1.96 -15.75 0.67
C GLU A 25 3.05 -14.71 0.93
N PHE A 26 3.21 -14.34 2.19
CA PHE A 26 4.19 -13.34 2.64
C PHE A 26 4.98 -13.87 3.82
N SER A 27 6.26 -13.51 3.88
CA SER A 27 7.07 -13.74 5.07
C SER A 27 6.59 -12.87 6.23
N ALA A 28 6.85 -13.29 7.47
CA ALA A 28 6.53 -12.50 8.65
C ALA A 28 7.14 -11.09 8.63
N ARG A 29 8.32 -10.94 8.01
CA ARG A 29 9.00 -9.65 7.84
C ARG A 29 8.24 -8.73 6.89
N GLU A 30 7.74 -9.25 5.77
CA GLU A 30 6.97 -8.48 4.79
C GLU A 30 5.63 -8.05 5.39
N VAL A 31 4.93 -8.97 6.06
CA VAL A 31 3.70 -8.67 6.80
C VAL A 31 3.93 -7.56 7.82
N TYR A 32 4.96 -7.71 8.67
CA TYR A 32 5.30 -6.69 9.67
C TYR A 32 5.62 -5.33 9.04
N SER A 33 6.44 -5.31 7.98
CA SER A 33 6.85 -4.07 7.32
C SER A 33 5.67 -3.37 6.64
N TYR A 34 4.80 -4.13 5.97
CA TYR A 34 3.59 -3.62 5.36
C TYR A 34 2.66 -2.99 6.40
N ARG A 35 2.36 -3.74 7.47
CA ARG A 35 1.48 -3.27 8.55
C ARG A 35 2.03 -2.00 9.18
N ARG A 36 3.33 -1.95 9.50
CA ARG A 36 3.98 -0.77 10.09
C ARG A 36 3.91 0.48 9.20
N LEU A 37 3.92 0.32 7.89
CA LEU A 37 3.75 1.44 6.95
C LEU A 37 2.29 1.93 6.88
N MET A 38 1.33 1.04 7.16
CA MET A 38 -0.11 1.33 7.14
C MET A 38 -0.67 1.71 8.52
N GLU A 39 0.14 1.64 9.58
CA GLU A 39 -0.26 2.09 10.90
C GLU A 39 -0.71 3.55 10.87
N PRO A 40 -1.84 3.88 11.51
CA PRO A 40 -2.27 5.26 11.60
C PRO A 40 -1.20 6.06 12.33
N ILE A 41 -0.82 7.19 11.74
CA ILE A 41 0.12 8.10 12.38
C ILE A 41 -0.59 8.69 13.59
N PRO A 42 -0.04 8.54 14.80
CA PRO A 42 -0.68 9.08 15.99
C PRO A 42 -0.88 10.59 15.83
N ASP A 43 -2.09 11.08 16.05
CA ASP A 43 -2.33 12.51 16.25
C ASP A 43 -1.64 12.89 17.56
N ILE A 44 -0.40 13.37 17.49
CA ILE A 44 0.36 13.79 18.66
C ILE A 44 -0.17 15.15 19.11
N PRO A 45 -0.71 15.30 20.34
CA PRO A 45 -1.02 16.61 20.88
C PRO A 45 0.28 17.42 21.01
N GLY A 46 0.41 18.51 20.23
CA GLY A 46 1.62 19.34 20.14
C GLY A 46 2.54 19.03 18.95
N GLY A 47 2.20 18.06 18.10
CA GLY A 47 2.90 17.80 16.85
C GLY A 47 2.57 18.80 15.74
N THR A 48 3.34 18.79 14.65
CA THR A 48 3.01 19.58 13.44
C THR A 48 1.69 19.07 12.85
N SER A 49 0.63 19.85 12.98
CA SER A 49 -0.64 19.58 12.31
C SER A 49 -0.43 19.62 10.80
N LEU A 50 -0.49 18.44 10.18
CA LEU A 50 -0.41 18.34 8.73
C LEU A 50 -1.68 18.91 8.11
N ASN A 51 -1.51 19.84 7.17
CA ASN A 51 -2.62 20.31 6.37
C ASN A 51 -3.19 19.17 5.49
N PRO A 52 -4.40 19.30 4.94
CA PRO A 52 -5.02 18.24 4.15
C PRO A 52 -4.16 17.77 2.96
N GLU A 53 -3.43 18.67 2.33
CA GLU A 53 -2.55 18.33 1.20
C GLU A 53 -1.32 17.51 1.65
N GLN A 54 -0.70 17.89 2.77
CA GLN A 54 0.39 17.14 3.39
C GLN A 54 -0.07 15.75 3.82
N ARG A 55 -1.26 15.64 4.43
CA ARG A 55 -1.88 14.34 4.75
C ARG A 55 -2.08 13.48 3.50
N ARG A 56 -2.58 14.06 2.40
CA ARG A 56 -2.73 13.34 1.11
C ARG A 56 -1.39 12.88 0.54
N ARG A 57 -0.37 13.74 0.52
CA ARG A 57 0.98 13.42 0.03
C ARG A 57 1.62 12.31 0.87
N GLN A 58 1.49 12.41 2.19
CA GLN A 58 2.01 11.43 3.13
C GLN A 58 1.30 10.07 2.98
N ARG A 59 -0.02 10.06 2.86
CA ARG A 59 -0.78 8.82 2.60
C ARG A 59 -0.35 8.17 1.30
N ALA A 60 -0.20 8.95 0.22
CA ALA A 60 0.31 8.43 -1.05
C ALA A 60 1.73 7.86 -0.90
N TYR A 61 2.62 8.54 -0.16
CA TYR A 61 3.96 8.05 0.12
C TYR A 61 3.95 6.68 0.82
N PHE A 62 3.16 6.53 1.88
CA PHE A 62 3.07 5.25 2.60
C PHE A 62 2.48 4.13 1.74
N LEU A 63 1.42 4.40 0.98
CA LEU A 63 0.81 3.41 0.09
C LEU A 63 1.80 2.89 -0.97
N ARG A 64 2.59 3.79 -1.58
CA ARG A 64 3.63 3.38 -2.54
C ARG A 64 4.68 2.48 -1.92
N ARG A 65 5.15 2.84 -0.72
CA ARG A 65 6.15 2.04 0.00
C ARG A 65 5.60 0.69 0.44
N ALA A 66 4.35 0.64 0.88
CA ALA A 66 3.70 -0.59 1.27
C ALA A 66 3.57 -1.55 0.09
N ALA A 67 3.10 -1.06 -1.06
CA ALA A 67 3.02 -1.86 -2.29
C ALA A 67 4.39 -2.38 -2.74
N ALA A 68 5.39 -1.50 -2.85
CA ALA A 68 6.76 -1.89 -3.24
C ALA A 68 7.45 -2.84 -2.24
N CYS A 69 6.99 -2.89 -0.98
CA CYS A 69 7.53 -3.79 0.02
C CYS A 69 7.08 -5.25 -0.17
N ILE A 70 5.89 -5.46 -0.75
CA ILE A 70 5.27 -6.80 -0.82
C ILE A 70 5.13 -7.32 -2.25
N ILE A 71 5.33 -6.48 -3.26
CA ILE A 71 5.25 -6.85 -4.68
C ILE A 71 6.68 -6.97 -5.21
N PRO A 72 7.17 -8.19 -5.49
CA PRO A 72 8.52 -8.41 -5.99
C PRO A 72 8.78 -7.63 -7.29
N GLY A 73 9.92 -6.96 -7.35
CA GLY A 73 10.34 -6.18 -8.52
C GLY A 73 9.63 -4.82 -8.69
N LEU A 74 8.54 -4.55 -7.97
CA LEU A 74 7.87 -3.26 -8.02
C LEU A 74 8.67 -2.19 -7.27
N GLN A 75 9.01 -1.11 -7.97
CA GLN A 75 9.74 0.00 -7.37
C GLN A 75 8.79 1.13 -6.99
N VAL A 76 9.11 1.86 -5.91
CA VAL A 76 8.36 3.06 -5.49
C VAL A 76 8.24 4.07 -6.63
N LYS A 77 9.31 4.20 -7.44
CA LYS A 77 9.39 5.14 -8.57
C LYS A 77 8.33 4.85 -9.64
N SER A 78 8.02 3.57 -9.87
CA SER A 78 6.95 3.12 -10.79
C SER A 78 5.55 3.52 -10.31
N LEU A 79 5.40 3.97 -9.06
CA LEU A 79 4.14 4.36 -8.46
C LEU A 79 4.03 5.88 -8.24
N GLU A 80 5.09 6.66 -8.50
CA GLU A 80 5.12 8.11 -8.23
C GLU A 80 4.06 8.87 -9.04
N GLY A 81 3.82 8.45 -10.28
CA GLY A 81 2.81 9.03 -11.17
C GLY A 81 1.36 8.65 -10.84
N LEU A 82 1.13 7.68 -9.95
CA LEU A 82 -0.22 7.21 -9.64
C LEU A 82 -0.96 8.20 -8.71
N PRO A 83 -2.22 8.56 -9.04
CA PRO A 83 -3.07 9.33 -8.15
C PRO A 83 -3.40 8.52 -6.89
N LEU A 84 -3.65 9.23 -5.78
CA LEU A 84 -3.97 8.62 -4.49
C LEU A 84 -5.12 7.60 -4.57
N GLY A 85 -6.15 7.86 -5.38
CA GLY A 85 -7.28 6.93 -5.54
C GLY A 85 -6.87 5.57 -6.12
N GLN A 86 -5.90 5.53 -7.03
CA GLN A 86 -5.39 4.26 -7.57
C GLN A 86 -4.54 3.52 -6.53
N LEU A 87 -3.71 4.25 -5.79
CA LEU A 87 -2.95 3.68 -4.68
C LEU A 87 -3.86 3.12 -3.58
N GLN A 88 -4.98 3.79 -3.29
CA GLN A 88 -6.00 3.31 -2.36
C GLN A 88 -6.69 2.05 -2.90
N HIS A 89 -7.08 2.05 -4.17
CA HIS A 89 -7.69 0.89 -4.80
C HIS A 89 -6.77 -0.34 -4.74
N MET A 90 -5.47 -0.17 -5.03
CA MET A 90 -4.49 -1.25 -4.90
C MET A 90 -4.44 -1.79 -3.47
N HIS A 91 -4.36 -0.90 -2.48
CA HIS A 91 -4.31 -1.29 -1.07
C HIS A 91 -5.58 -2.01 -0.62
N GLU A 92 -6.76 -1.51 -0.97
CA GLU A 92 -8.05 -2.13 -0.66
C GLU A 92 -8.14 -3.53 -1.27
N TRP A 93 -7.70 -3.69 -2.51
CA TRP A 93 -7.63 -5.01 -3.15
C TRP A 93 -6.68 -5.95 -2.39
N ILE A 94 -5.47 -5.49 -2.04
CA ILE A 94 -4.49 -6.28 -1.29
C ILE A 94 -5.08 -6.76 0.03
N VAL A 95 -5.65 -5.85 0.83
CA VAL A 95 -6.23 -6.17 2.14
C VAL A 95 -7.42 -7.14 2.03
N ALA A 96 -8.24 -7.01 0.98
CA ALA A 96 -9.38 -7.89 0.75
C ALA A 96 -8.99 -9.30 0.30
N HIS A 97 -7.88 -9.46 -0.43
CA HIS A 97 -7.48 -10.73 -1.03
C HIS A 97 -6.28 -11.40 -0.35
N ARG A 98 -5.62 -10.71 0.58
CA ARG A 98 -4.44 -11.18 1.33
C ARG A 98 -4.66 -10.98 2.83
N PRO A 99 -5.36 -11.91 3.50
CA PRO A 99 -5.80 -11.73 4.88
C PRO A 99 -4.63 -11.55 5.88
N ASP A 100 -3.47 -12.14 5.59
CA ASP A 100 -2.26 -11.95 6.41
C ASP A 100 -1.82 -10.48 6.49
N LEU A 101 -2.19 -9.65 5.52
CA LEU A 101 -1.87 -8.23 5.51
C LEU A 101 -2.95 -7.36 6.19
N SER A 102 -4.17 -7.88 6.32
CA SER A 102 -5.31 -7.16 6.90
C SER A 102 -5.45 -7.32 8.41
N GLU A 103 -4.88 -8.38 9.00
CA GLU A 103 -4.92 -8.65 10.44
C GLU A 103 -4.04 -7.70 11.28
N ALA A 104 -4.29 -6.40 11.19
CA ALA A 104 -3.97 -5.46 12.26
C ALA A 104 -5.14 -5.46 13.25
N GLY A 105 -5.12 -6.36 14.26
CA GLY A 105 -6.21 -6.38 15.25
C GLY A 105 -6.17 -7.39 16.40
N ARG A 106 -5.18 -8.28 16.51
CA ARG A 106 -4.95 -9.03 17.76
C ARG A 106 -3.48 -8.95 18.14
N LEU A 107 -3.11 -7.84 18.77
CA LEU A 107 -2.11 -7.94 19.83
C LEU A 107 -2.75 -8.83 20.92
N PRO A 108 -2.06 -9.86 21.46
CA PRO A 108 -2.56 -10.53 22.64
C PRO A 108 -2.73 -9.48 23.75
N GLY A 109 -3.92 -9.46 24.35
CA GLY A 109 -4.20 -8.69 25.57
C GLY A 109 -3.49 -9.28 26.78
#